data_AF-A0A2V8I1N9-F1
#
_entry.id   AF-A0A2V8I1N9-F1
#
_cell.length_a   1.000
_cell.length_b   1.000
_cell.length_c   1.000
_cell.angle_alpha   90.00
_cell.angle_beta   90.00
_cell.angle_gamma   90.00
#
_symmetry.space_group_name_H-M   'P 1'
#
loop_
_entity.id
_entity.type
_entity.pdbx_description
1 polymer ?
#
loop_
_entity_poly.entity_id
_entity_poly.type
_entity_poly.pdbx_seq_one_letter_code
_entity_poly.pdbx_strand_id
1 'polypeptide(L)'
;MKVLFATMVVLCLASGVASAQQQPATPRTPDGHPDLSGLWIGGGGGGGGNQFSEDVRNSLGAVGIAPSILATRDDNIENFERDNALVRRMATNKPLYKPQYWETVKKLDQDSNIADPGFNCMPPGIPRSGPPAQILQTKDQLIFLYLGVGGATAFPATYRVIPIDGRTHTNLNDLDGTWFGESIGRWEGDTMVIDSIGFNSSSWLDTGGYFHSENLHVVEKFTRNGNTLTWQVTSEDPDVLLKPWVWEPRTVRLNPDPKAVLPESLPCSERDHLHYATKEHH
;
A
#
# COMPACT_ATOMS: atom_id res chain seq x y z
N MET A 1 19.41 61.80 -40.12
CA MET A 1 19.27 60.39 -40.52
C MET A 1 19.96 59.52 -39.48
N LYS A 2 19.19 58.88 -38.58
CA LYS A 2 19.71 57.94 -37.58
C LYS A 2 19.59 56.52 -38.16
N VAL A 3 20.71 55.81 -38.24
CA VAL A 3 20.81 54.43 -38.71
C VAL A 3 20.53 53.50 -37.51
N LEU A 4 19.49 52.67 -37.59
CA LEU A 4 19.25 51.59 -36.63
C LEU A 4 19.89 50.30 -37.15
N PHE A 5 20.81 49.73 -36.38
CA PHE A 5 21.31 48.37 -36.55
C PHE A 5 20.29 47.39 -35.96
N ALA A 6 19.80 46.44 -36.75
CA ALA A 6 18.97 45.34 -36.29
C ALA A 6 19.86 44.12 -36.01
N THR A 7 20.04 43.79 -34.73
CA THR A 7 20.75 42.58 -34.29
C THR A 7 19.81 41.39 -34.40
N MET A 8 20.11 40.46 -35.31
CA MET A 8 19.36 39.22 -35.51
C MET A 8 19.82 38.19 -34.47
N VAL A 9 18.97 37.93 -33.46
CA VAL A 9 19.18 36.86 -32.48
C VAL A 9 18.75 35.53 -33.12
N VAL A 10 19.71 34.63 -33.36
CA VAL A 10 19.44 33.26 -33.79
C VAL A 10 19.06 32.44 -32.55
N LEU A 11 17.79 32.03 -32.48
CA LEU A 11 17.27 31.16 -31.43
C LEU A 11 17.56 29.69 -31.81
N CYS A 12 18.59 29.08 -31.24
CA CYS A 12 18.80 27.64 -31.34
C CYS A 12 17.80 26.91 -30.44
N LEU A 13 16.78 26.29 -31.05
CA LEU A 13 15.89 25.35 -30.37
C LEU A 13 16.64 24.02 -30.19
N ALA A 14 17.19 23.78 -29.00
CA ALA A 14 17.66 22.47 -28.60
C ALA A 14 16.45 21.59 -28.23
N SER A 15 16.02 20.73 -29.15
CA SER A 15 15.03 19.70 -28.90
C SER A 15 15.61 18.65 -27.95
N GLY A 16 15.33 18.78 -26.65
CA GLY A 16 15.62 17.76 -25.66
C GLY A 16 14.69 16.55 -25.87
N VAL A 17 15.20 15.50 -26.53
CA VAL A 17 14.56 14.18 -26.49
C VAL A 17 14.79 13.61 -25.09
N ALA A 18 13.77 13.62 -24.25
CA ALA A 18 13.75 12.85 -23.02
C ALA A 18 13.88 11.37 -23.41
N SER A 19 15.01 10.76 -23.08
CA SER A 19 15.19 9.31 -23.24
C SER A 19 14.27 8.61 -22.25
N ALA A 20 13.17 8.03 -22.75
CA ALA A 20 12.41 7.06 -21.98
C ALA A 20 13.32 5.83 -21.81
N GLN A 21 13.90 5.67 -20.62
CA GLN A 21 14.64 4.45 -20.28
C GLN A 21 13.74 3.24 -20.52
N GLN A 22 14.12 2.43 -21.49
CA GLN A 22 13.41 1.21 -21.87
C GLN A 22 13.41 0.26 -20.66
N GLN A 23 12.23 -0.13 -20.18
CA GLN A 23 12.11 -1.08 -19.07
C GLN A 23 12.80 -2.40 -19.46
N PRO A 24 13.53 -3.05 -18.53
CA PRO A 24 14.12 -4.35 -18.80
C PRO A 24 13.01 -5.37 -19.10
N ALA A 25 13.35 -6.42 -19.84
CA ALA A 25 12.41 -7.51 -20.10
C ALA A 25 11.96 -8.16 -18.77
N THR A 26 10.66 -8.51 -18.67
CA THR A 26 10.13 -9.21 -17.49
C THR A 26 10.72 -10.62 -17.42
N PRO A 27 11.42 -10.99 -16.32
CA PRO A 27 11.88 -12.36 -16.12
C PRO A 27 10.71 -13.34 -16.08
N ARG A 28 10.93 -14.55 -16.59
CA ARG A 28 9.91 -15.61 -16.68
C ARG A 28 10.33 -16.85 -15.93
N THR A 29 9.39 -17.52 -15.30
CA THR A 29 9.57 -18.85 -14.71
C THR A 29 9.63 -19.93 -15.79
N PRO A 30 10.09 -21.16 -15.48
CA PRO A 30 10.21 -22.24 -16.46
C PRO A 30 8.90 -22.65 -17.16
N ASP A 31 7.75 -22.40 -16.53
CA ASP A 31 6.40 -22.58 -17.06
C ASP A 31 5.89 -21.38 -17.88
N GLY A 32 6.71 -20.34 -18.07
CA GLY A 32 6.45 -19.21 -18.98
C GLY A 32 5.71 -18.02 -18.36
N HIS A 33 5.25 -18.14 -17.12
CA HIS A 33 4.63 -17.02 -16.40
C HIS A 33 5.68 -15.99 -15.94
N PRO A 34 5.28 -14.73 -15.66
CA PRO A 34 6.17 -13.77 -15.03
C PRO A 34 6.70 -14.30 -13.70
N ASP A 35 8.01 -14.22 -13.51
CA ASP A 35 8.60 -14.40 -12.19
C ASP A 35 8.33 -13.14 -11.38
N LEU A 36 7.57 -13.24 -10.29
CA LEU A 36 7.25 -12.15 -9.38
C LEU A 36 8.29 -11.98 -8.27
N SER A 37 9.28 -12.88 -8.19
CA SER A 37 10.29 -12.85 -7.14
C SER A 37 11.07 -11.54 -7.13
N GLY A 38 11.28 -11.02 -5.92
CA GLY A 38 12.03 -9.79 -5.75
C GLY A 38 11.73 -9.06 -4.45
N LEU A 39 12.64 -8.15 -4.12
CA LEU A 39 12.47 -7.15 -3.07
C LEU A 39 11.85 -5.89 -3.70
N TRP A 40 10.57 -5.65 -3.45
CA TRP A 40 9.71 -4.67 -4.09
C TRP A 40 9.59 -3.34 -3.32
N ILE A 41 10.71 -2.90 -2.74
CA ILE A 41 10.85 -1.61 -2.03
C ILE A 41 11.76 -0.62 -2.78
N GLY A 42 12.00 -0.87 -4.07
CA GLY A 42 12.77 0.03 -4.92
C GLY A 42 12.00 1.35 -5.12
N GLY A 43 12.70 2.48 -5.02
CA GLY A 43 12.13 3.79 -5.35
C GLY A 43 11.38 4.50 -4.22
N GLY A 44 11.75 4.30 -2.95
CA GLY A 44 11.31 5.16 -1.85
C GLY A 44 9.85 4.95 -1.42
N GLY A 45 9.42 3.71 -1.34
CA GLY A 45 8.09 3.33 -0.86
C GLY A 45 8.17 2.00 -0.13
N GLY A 46 8.56 2.04 1.13
CA GLY A 46 8.75 0.87 1.98
C GLY A 46 9.37 1.37 3.26
N GLY A 47 8.54 1.81 4.21
CA GLY A 47 9.06 2.38 5.44
C GLY A 47 9.86 1.35 6.24
N GLY A 48 10.87 1.87 6.92
CA GLY A 48 11.83 1.09 7.70
C GLY A 48 13.18 1.78 7.70
N GLY A 49 13.41 2.65 8.69
CA GLY A 49 14.75 3.18 8.99
C GLY A 49 14.77 4.63 9.45
N ASN A 50 14.73 4.84 10.77
CA ASN A 50 14.97 6.12 11.43
C ASN A 50 16.38 6.65 11.12
N GLN A 51 16.46 7.70 10.30
CA GLN A 51 17.10 8.97 10.66
C GLN A 51 16.37 10.03 9.84
N PHE A 52 15.69 10.98 10.48
CA PHE A 52 15.11 12.11 9.74
C PHE A 52 16.25 13.01 9.25
N SER A 53 16.87 12.62 8.14
CA SER A 53 17.69 13.50 7.31
C SER A 53 16.78 14.27 6.34
N GLU A 54 17.34 15.28 5.70
CA GLU A 54 16.73 16.06 4.63
C GLU A 54 16.13 15.18 3.51
N ASP A 55 16.58 13.92 3.41
CA ASP A 55 16.08 12.92 2.48
C ASP A 55 14.66 12.43 2.82
N VAL A 56 14.17 12.54 4.06
CA VAL A 56 12.76 12.19 4.39
C VAL A 56 11.80 13.27 3.88
N ARG A 57 12.19 14.55 3.94
CA ARG A 57 11.43 15.65 3.29
C ARG A 57 11.34 15.41 1.77
N ASN A 58 12.42 14.92 1.18
CA ASN A 58 12.47 14.57 -0.25
C ASN A 58 11.71 13.27 -0.58
N SER A 59 11.69 12.29 0.32
CA SER A 59 11.00 11.00 0.14
C SER A 59 9.49 11.13 0.25
N LEU A 60 8.98 12.01 1.12
CA LEU A 60 7.56 12.41 1.14
C LEU A 60 7.17 13.22 -0.11
N GLY A 61 8.14 13.89 -0.74
CA GLY A 61 7.98 14.47 -2.07
C GLY A 61 7.87 13.45 -3.20
N ALA A 62 8.51 12.28 -3.05
CA ALA A 62 8.55 11.24 -4.09
C ALA A 62 7.24 10.45 -4.21
N VAL A 63 6.38 10.45 -3.18
CA VAL A 63 5.06 9.79 -3.18
C VAL A 63 3.90 10.74 -3.55
N GLY A 64 4.20 11.97 -3.98
CA GLY A 64 3.17 12.94 -4.41
C GLY A 64 2.32 13.53 -3.27
N ILE A 65 2.65 13.22 -2.01
CA ILE A 65 2.05 13.79 -0.79
C ILE A 65 2.71 15.14 -0.43
N ALA A 66 3.70 15.53 -1.25
CA ALA A 66 4.42 16.79 -1.33
C ALA A 66 5.32 17.13 -0.12
N PRO A 67 6.56 17.62 -0.38
CA PRO A 67 7.41 18.24 0.64
C PRO A 67 6.80 19.53 1.24
N SER A 68 5.64 19.95 0.73
CA SER A 68 4.98 21.20 1.09
C SER A 68 4.02 21.09 2.28
N ILE A 69 3.58 19.89 2.70
CA ILE A 69 2.61 19.79 3.83
C ILE A 69 3.27 20.12 5.18
N LEU A 70 4.53 19.69 5.38
CA LEU A 70 5.29 20.07 6.58
C LEU A 70 5.75 21.55 6.54
N ALA A 71 5.98 22.10 5.35
CA ALA A 71 6.43 23.48 5.18
C ALA A 71 5.33 24.54 5.42
N THR A 72 4.05 24.15 5.52
CA THR A 72 2.92 25.11 5.54
C THR A 72 2.38 25.46 6.93
N ARG A 73 2.77 24.77 8.01
CA ARG A 73 2.26 25.04 9.37
C ARG A 73 3.33 24.81 10.46
N ASP A 74 4.40 25.58 10.39
CA ASP A 74 5.45 25.70 11.41
C ASP A 74 6.23 24.40 11.74
N ASP A 75 6.32 23.44 10.81
CA ASP A 75 7.00 22.14 11.01
C ASP A 75 6.51 21.38 12.28
N ASN A 76 5.23 21.55 12.68
CA ASN A 76 4.62 20.87 13.83
C ASN A 76 3.94 19.54 13.42
N ILE A 77 4.27 18.45 14.11
CA ILE A 77 3.69 17.12 13.90
C ILE A 77 2.17 17.09 14.07
N GLU A 78 1.59 17.86 15.00
CA GLU A 78 0.13 17.93 15.16
C GLU A 78 -0.57 18.49 13.92
N ASN A 79 0.10 19.40 13.20
CA ASN A 79 -0.43 19.95 11.96
C ASN A 79 -0.32 18.94 10.80
N PHE A 80 0.75 18.14 10.76
CA PHE A 80 0.88 17.02 9.81
C PHE A 80 -0.30 16.06 9.93
N GLU A 81 -0.69 15.68 11.14
CA GLU A 81 -1.82 14.77 11.36
C GLU A 81 -3.16 15.37 10.96
N ARG A 82 -3.37 16.64 11.26
CA ARG A 82 -4.57 17.39 10.82
C ARG A 82 -4.68 17.45 9.30
N ASP A 83 -3.59 17.77 8.63
CA ASP A 83 -3.56 17.89 7.17
C ASP A 83 -3.77 16.51 6.52
N ASN A 84 -3.15 15.45 7.06
CA ASN A 84 -3.41 14.09 6.60
C ASN A 84 -4.86 13.65 6.83
N ALA A 85 -5.44 13.94 8.00
CA ALA A 85 -6.84 13.65 8.27
C ALA A 85 -7.76 14.36 7.27
N LEU A 86 -7.47 15.62 6.91
CA LEU A 86 -8.20 16.35 5.89
C LEU A 86 -8.06 15.69 4.51
N VAL A 87 -6.83 15.37 4.06
CA VAL A 87 -6.59 14.72 2.77
C VAL A 87 -7.34 13.39 2.67
N ARG A 88 -7.27 12.55 3.69
CA ARG A 88 -8.01 11.27 3.76
C ARG A 88 -9.52 11.49 3.71
N ARG A 89 -10.04 12.48 4.43
CA ARG A 89 -11.46 12.82 4.41
C ARG A 89 -11.91 13.41 3.07
N MET A 90 -11.03 14.06 2.32
CA MET A 90 -11.29 14.58 0.97
C MET A 90 -11.09 13.54 -0.14
N ALA A 91 -10.51 12.37 0.15
CA ALA A 91 -10.29 11.33 -0.84
C ALA A 91 -11.60 10.94 -1.56
N THR A 92 -11.54 10.83 -2.88
CA THR A 92 -12.71 10.59 -3.72
C THR A 92 -13.08 9.10 -3.78
N ASN A 93 -12.09 8.21 -3.68
CA ASN A 93 -12.31 6.78 -3.66
C ASN A 93 -12.43 6.26 -2.21
N LYS A 94 -13.66 5.99 -1.78
CA LYS A 94 -13.97 5.45 -0.44
C LYS A 94 -14.93 4.27 -0.55
N PRO A 95 -14.86 3.30 0.36
CA PRO A 95 -15.86 2.24 0.43
C PRO A 95 -17.23 2.82 0.73
N LEU A 96 -18.24 2.39 -0.04
CA LEU A 96 -19.62 2.81 0.19
C LEU A 96 -20.29 1.80 1.12
N TYR A 97 -20.46 2.15 2.39
CA TYR A 97 -21.18 1.32 3.36
C TYR A 97 -22.69 1.44 3.20
N LYS A 98 -23.41 0.40 3.62
CA LYS A 98 -24.87 0.47 3.77
C LYS A 98 -25.25 1.53 4.82
N PRO A 99 -26.38 2.25 4.66
CA PRO A 99 -26.73 3.39 5.50
C PRO A 99 -26.72 3.14 7.01
N GLN A 100 -27.10 1.93 7.44
CA GLN A 100 -27.10 1.55 8.86
C GLN A 100 -25.72 1.57 9.52
N TYR A 101 -24.62 1.54 8.74
CA TYR A 101 -23.25 1.55 9.24
C TYR A 101 -22.57 2.92 9.15
N TRP A 102 -23.22 3.94 8.59
CA TRP A 102 -22.59 5.25 8.41
C TRP A 102 -22.17 5.91 9.74
N GLU A 103 -22.98 5.78 10.79
CA GLU A 103 -22.61 6.30 12.11
C GLU A 103 -21.47 5.49 12.74
N THR A 104 -21.40 4.18 12.48
CA THR A 104 -20.25 3.35 12.89
C THR A 104 -18.97 3.84 12.22
N VAL A 105 -18.97 4.04 10.90
CA VAL A 105 -17.80 4.51 10.16
C VAL A 105 -17.35 5.89 10.65
N LYS A 106 -18.29 6.84 10.84
CA LYS A 106 -17.96 8.17 11.39
C LYS A 106 -17.33 8.08 12.78
N LYS A 107 -17.89 7.23 13.64
CA LYS A 107 -17.36 7.03 14.99
C LYS A 107 -15.97 6.42 14.95
N LEU A 108 -15.77 5.38 14.16
CA LEU A 108 -14.46 4.73 14.00
C LEU A 108 -13.42 5.69 13.41
N ASP A 109 -13.78 6.54 12.44
CA ASP A 109 -12.90 7.61 11.95
C ASP A 109 -12.49 8.57 13.07
N GLN A 110 -13.46 9.05 13.87
CA GLN A 110 -13.22 9.98 14.98
C GLN A 110 -12.44 9.37 16.15
N ASP A 111 -12.61 8.08 16.40
CA ASP A 111 -11.97 7.35 17.49
C ASP A 111 -10.78 6.50 17.00
N SER A 112 -10.26 6.75 15.79
CA SER A 112 -9.27 5.88 15.16
C SER A 112 -8.02 5.65 16.03
N ASN A 113 -7.55 6.67 16.75
CA ASN A 113 -6.41 6.53 17.66
C ASN A 113 -6.60 5.43 18.72
N ILE A 114 -7.85 5.11 19.07
CA ILE A 114 -8.17 4.09 20.08
C ILE A 114 -8.68 2.80 19.43
N ALA A 115 -9.50 2.95 18.38
CA ALA A 115 -10.24 1.85 17.78
C ALA A 115 -9.49 1.13 16.66
N ASP A 116 -8.51 1.78 16.03
CA ASP A 116 -7.77 1.18 14.94
C ASP A 116 -6.87 0.04 15.46
N PRO A 117 -7.00 -1.19 14.93
CA PRO A 117 -6.20 -2.33 15.35
C PRO A 117 -4.68 -2.10 15.24
N GLY A 118 -4.25 -1.23 14.31
CA GLY A 118 -2.85 -0.95 14.10
C GLY A 118 -2.14 -0.23 15.23
N PHE A 119 -2.83 0.64 15.96
CA PHE A 119 -2.27 1.23 17.18
C PHE A 119 -2.12 0.21 18.31
N ASN A 120 -2.77 -0.96 18.19
CA ASN A 120 -2.67 -2.06 19.15
C ASN A 120 -1.74 -3.19 18.66
N CYS A 121 -0.83 -2.89 17.73
CA CYS A 121 0.14 -3.86 17.18
C CYS A 121 -0.51 -5.08 16.49
N MET A 122 -1.78 -4.99 16.09
CA MET A 122 -2.50 -6.10 15.46
C MET A 122 -2.26 -6.13 13.95
N PRO A 123 -2.13 -7.31 13.31
CA PRO A 123 -1.91 -7.39 11.87
C PRO A 123 -2.92 -6.56 11.05
N PRO A 124 -2.49 -5.83 10.01
CA PRO A 124 -3.38 -4.95 9.26
C PRO A 124 -4.35 -5.69 8.34
N GLY A 125 -4.06 -6.95 7.98
CA GLY A 125 -4.84 -7.72 7.01
C GLY A 125 -4.73 -7.17 5.59
N ILE A 126 -5.56 -7.66 4.68
CA ILE A 126 -5.66 -7.16 3.30
C ILE A 126 -7.05 -6.53 3.07
N PRO A 127 -7.15 -5.43 2.29
CA PRO A 127 -6.12 -4.82 1.46
C PRO A 127 -5.15 -3.87 2.18
N ARG A 128 -5.35 -3.58 3.46
CA ARG A 128 -4.60 -2.53 4.18
C ARG A 128 -3.08 -2.72 4.17
N SER A 129 -2.59 -3.96 4.22
CA SER A 129 -1.16 -4.28 4.07
C SER A 129 -0.54 -3.77 2.75
N GLY A 130 -1.35 -3.52 1.72
CA GLY A 130 -0.86 -3.12 0.41
C GLY A 130 -0.13 -4.25 -0.35
N PRO A 131 0.65 -3.90 -1.39
CA PRO A 131 1.51 -4.88 -2.06
C PRO A 131 2.63 -5.36 -1.11
N PRO A 132 3.08 -6.62 -1.23
CA PRO A 132 4.14 -7.15 -0.37
C PRO A 132 5.48 -6.46 -0.65
N ALA A 133 6.29 -6.35 0.40
CA ALA A 133 7.64 -5.80 0.30
C ALA A 133 8.62 -6.78 -0.35
N GLN A 134 8.42 -8.08 -0.17
CA GLN A 134 9.20 -9.11 -0.86
C GLN A 134 8.30 -10.28 -1.28
N ILE A 135 8.58 -10.81 -2.46
CA ILE A 135 7.93 -12.00 -2.99
C ILE A 135 8.99 -13.07 -3.20
N LEU A 136 8.72 -14.28 -2.70
CA LEU A 136 9.43 -15.49 -3.07
C LEU A 136 8.47 -16.37 -3.85
N GLN A 137 8.77 -16.63 -5.12
CA GLN A 137 7.96 -17.51 -5.96
C GLN A 137 8.62 -18.87 -6.09
N THR A 138 7.84 -19.90 -5.80
CA THR A 138 8.17 -21.29 -6.11
C THR A 138 7.23 -21.78 -7.20
N LYS A 139 7.35 -23.05 -7.59
CA LYS A 139 6.43 -23.67 -8.54
C LYS A 139 4.99 -23.73 -7.99
N ASP A 140 4.83 -24.00 -6.71
CA ASP A 140 3.54 -24.39 -6.13
C ASP A 140 2.96 -23.33 -5.16
N GLN A 141 3.75 -22.31 -4.80
CA GLN A 141 3.31 -21.24 -3.90
C GLN A 141 4.09 -19.93 -4.08
N LEU A 142 3.44 -18.82 -3.72
CA LEU A 142 4.04 -17.52 -3.46
C LEU A 142 4.15 -17.30 -1.94
N ILE A 143 5.27 -16.74 -1.49
CA ILE A 143 5.44 -16.28 -0.12
C ILE A 143 5.59 -14.77 -0.16
N PHE A 144 4.62 -14.09 0.44
CA PHE A 144 4.60 -12.63 0.53
C PHE A 144 5.09 -12.23 1.91
N LEU A 145 6.12 -11.39 1.95
CA LEU A 145 6.63 -10.76 3.16
C LEU A 145 6.23 -9.30 3.17
N TYR A 146 5.63 -8.86 4.26
CA TYR A 146 5.22 -7.49 4.50
C TYR A 146 6.20 -6.81 5.45
N LEU A 147 6.53 -5.56 5.13
CA LEU A 147 7.25 -4.71 6.07
C LEU A 147 6.31 -4.33 7.20
N GLY A 148 6.73 -4.62 8.43
CA GLY A 148 6.24 -3.88 9.57
C GLY A 148 7.03 -2.58 9.68
N VAL A 149 6.34 -1.46 9.49
CA VAL A 149 6.92 -0.13 9.45
C VAL A 149 7.15 0.38 10.88
N GLY A 150 8.22 1.14 11.14
CA GLY A 150 8.34 1.91 12.39
C GLY A 150 7.68 3.29 12.23
N GLY A 151 6.96 3.77 13.24
CA GLY A 151 6.26 5.07 13.24
C GLY A 151 4.76 4.94 13.52
N ALA A 152 3.96 5.92 13.06
CA ALA A 152 2.51 6.04 13.31
C ALA A 152 1.63 4.91 12.71
N THR A 153 2.22 3.98 11.95
CA THR A 153 1.55 2.76 11.45
C THR A 153 2.45 1.55 11.69
N ALA A 154 2.72 1.27 12.98
CA ALA A 154 3.61 0.19 13.37
C ALA A 154 2.87 -1.13 13.55
N PHE A 155 2.95 -1.98 12.55
CA PHE A 155 2.55 -3.37 12.62
C PHE A 155 3.79 -4.26 12.71
N PRO A 156 3.76 -5.41 13.39
CA PRO A 156 4.80 -6.41 13.24
C PRO A 156 4.97 -6.84 11.77
N ALA A 157 6.17 -7.21 11.35
CA ALA A 157 6.36 -7.87 10.07
C ALA A 157 5.46 -9.12 10.02
N THR A 158 4.75 -9.27 8.91
CA THR A 158 3.86 -10.40 8.69
C THR A 158 4.18 -11.06 7.36
N TYR A 159 3.69 -12.28 7.18
CA TYR A 159 3.80 -12.99 5.94
C TYR A 159 2.49 -13.71 5.64
N ARG A 160 2.30 -14.05 4.38
CA ARG A 160 1.31 -15.05 3.98
C ARG A 160 1.88 -15.97 2.92
N VAL A 161 1.41 -17.21 2.93
CA VAL A 161 1.72 -18.24 1.93
C VAL A 161 0.49 -18.42 1.07
N ILE A 162 0.68 -18.36 -0.24
CA ILE A 162 -0.39 -18.34 -1.23
C ILE A 162 -0.14 -19.51 -2.17
N PRO A 163 -0.85 -20.63 -2.00
CA PRO A 163 -0.77 -21.74 -2.94
C PRO A 163 -1.19 -21.31 -4.35
N ILE A 164 -0.45 -21.81 -5.35
CA ILE A 164 -0.71 -21.59 -6.79
C ILE A 164 -0.71 -22.91 -7.57
N ASP A 165 -0.85 -24.03 -6.85
CA ASP A 165 -0.82 -25.40 -7.40
C ASP A 165 -2.16 -25.87 -7.99
N GLY A 166 -3.13 -24.96 -8.13
CA GLY A 166 -4.44 -25.23 -8.71
C GLY A 166 -5.47 -25.82 -7.75
N ARG A 167 -5.18 -25.85 -6.44
CA ARG A 167 -6.19 -26.20 -5.42
C ARG A 167 -7.32 -25.18 -5.36
N THR A 168 -8.43 -25.57 -4.74
CA THR A 168 -9.57 -24.69 -4.44
C THR A 168 -9.62 -24.35 -2.96
N HIS A 169 -10.41 -23.33 -2.61
CA HIS A 169 -10.59 -22.93 -1.22
C HIS A 169 -11.12 -24.06 -0.36
N THR A 170 -10.66 -24.08 0.89
CA THR A 170 -11.28 -24.84 1.97
C THR A 170 -12.71 -24.33 2.17
N ASN A 171 -13.63 -25.20 2.61
CA ASN A 171 -14.98 -24.75 2.92
C ASN A 171 -14.92 -23.68 4.02
N LEU A 172 -15.66 -22.58 3.85
CA LEU A 172 -15.63 -21.46 4.80
C LEU A 172 -15.99 -21.89 6.24
N ASN A 173 -16.87 -22.89 6.40
CA ASN A 173 -17.24 -23.40 7.72
C ASN A 173 -16.13 -24.20 8.42
N ASP A 174 -15.09 -24.60 7.69
CA ASP A 174 -13.93 -25.34 8.20
C ASP A 174 -12.71 -24.42 8.42
N LEU A 175 -12.82 -23.13 8.10
CA LEU A 175 -11.76 -22.15 8.27
C LEU A 175 -11.89 -21.41 9.61
N ASP A 176 -10.77 -21.31 10.33
CA ASP A 176 -10.62 -20.33 11.39
C ASP A 176 -10.40 -18.94 10.77
N GLY A 177 -11.17 -17.94 11.20
CA GLY A 177 -11.03 -16.57 10.71
C GLY A 177 -9.63 -16.00 11.02
N THR A 178 -8.88 -15.64 9.98
CA THR A 178 -7.53 -15.06 10.13
C THR A 178 -7.46 -13.61 9.62
N TRP A 179 -6.36 -12.91 9.91
CA TRP A 179 -6.16 -11.53 9.47
C TRP A 179 -5.98 -11.39 7.95
N PHE A 180 -5.45 -12.43 7.29
CA PHE A 180 -5.13 -12.43 5.85
C PHE A 180 -6.05 -13.34 5.02
N GLY A 181 -6.93 -14.09 5.67
CA GLY A 181 -7.73 -15.13 5.05
C GLY A 181 -6.89 -16.29 4.49
N GLU A 182 -7.57 -17.33 4.04
CA GLU A 182 -7.00 -18.31 3.13
C GLU A 182 -6.90 -17.65 1.75
N SER A 183 -5.69 -17.59 1.18
CA SER A 183 -5.43 -16.99 -0.13
C SER A 183 -5.02 -18.05 -1.14
N ILE A 184 -5.61 -18.07 -2.33
CA ILE A 184 -5.27 -18.99 -3.43
C ILE A 184 -5.00 -18.19 -4.70
N GLY A 185 -3.85 -18.44 -5.33
CA GLY A 185 -3.46 -17.78 -6.56
C GLY A 185 -3.67 -18.65 -7.80
N ARG A 186 -3.94 -17.98 -8.92
CA ARG A 186 -4.00 -18.59 -10.25
C ARG A 186 -3.50 -17.60 -11.31
N TRP A 187 -2.95 -18.12 -12.40
CA TRP A 187 -2.55 -17.31 -13.54
C TRP A 187 -3.72 -17.07 -14.50
N GLU A 188 -3.95 -15.80 -14.84
CA GLU A 188 -4.80 -15.37 -15.94
C GLU A 188 -3.90 -14.66 -16.97
N GLY A 189 -3.32 -15.44 -17.88
CA GLY A 189 -2.25 -14.97 -18.76
C GLY A 189 -0.99 -14.61 -17.97
N ASP A 190 -0.60 -13.33 -18.03
CA ASP A 190 0.56 -12.77 -17.31
C ASP A 190 0.20 -12.13 -15.97
N THR A 191 -1.06 -12.23 -15.55
CA THR A 191 -1.53 -11.68 -14.28
C THR A 191 -1.74 -12.79 -13.27
N MET A 192 -1.10 -12.65 -12.11
CA MET A 192 -1.38 -13.50 -10.94
C MET A 192 -2.62 -12.93 -10.25
N VAL A 193 -3.71 -13.71 -10.24
CA VAL A 193 -4.95 -13.39 -9.56
C VAL A 193 -5.01 -14.17 -8.26
N ILE A 194 -5.14 -13.47 -7.15
CA ILE A 194 -5.19 -14.05 -5.81
C ILE A 194 -6.59 -13.81 -5.26
N ASP A 195 -7.24 -14.89 -4.87
CA ASP A 195 -8.57 -14.92 -4.27
C ASP A 195 -8.43 -15.24 -2.79
N SER A 196 -9.06 -14.44 -1.92
CA SER A 196 -8.91 -14.58 -0.47
C SER A 196 -10.25 -14.53 0.24
N ILE A 197 -10.50 -15.50 1.14
CA ILE A 197 -11.69 -15.63 1.98
C ILE A 197 -11.32 -16.08 3.41
N GLY A 198 -12.28 -16.19 4.33
CA GLY A 198 -12.03 -16.75 5.67
C GLY A 198 -11.31 -15.76 6.60
N PHE A 199 -11.72 -14.50 6.55
CA PHE A 199 -11.20 -13.46 7.41
C PHE A 199 -11.88 -13.47 8.79
N ASN A 200 -11.16 -13.04 9.82
CA ASN A 200 -11.82 -12.50 11.01
C ASN A 200 -12.31 -11.06 10.75
N SER A 201 -13.11 -10.50 11.64
CA SER A 201 -13.61 -9.12 11.52
C SER A 201 -12.76 -8.08 12.26
N SER A 202 -11.52 -8.41 12.63
CA SER A 202 -10.72 -7.58 13.54
C SER A 202 -9.91 -6.50 12.83
N SER A 203 -9.55 -6.70 11.55
CA SER A 203 -8.83 -5.70 10.74
C SER A 203 -9.75 -4.68 10.09
N TRP A 204 -9.15 -3.63 9.52
CA TRP A 204 -9.84 -2.63 8.71
C TRP A 204 -9.35 -2.73 7.26
N LEU A 205 -10.24 -2.39 6.31
CA LEU A 205 -9.93 -2.33 4.89
C LEU A 205 -8.89 -1.22 4.58
N ASP A 206 -9.01 -0.08 5.26
CA ASP A 206 -8.03 1.01 5.25
C ASP A 206 -8.21 1.88 6.50
N THR A 207 -7.35 2.87 6.67
CA THR A 207 -7.50 3.92 7.67
C THR A 207 -8.80 4.73 7.43
N GLY A 208 -9.38 5.28 8.51
CA GLY A 208 -10.62 6.07 8.45
C GLY A 208 -11.88 5.31 8.88
N GLY A 209 -11.70 4.25 9.68
CA GLY A 209 -12.80 3.50 10.26
C GLY A 209 -13.48 2.53 9.29
N TYR A 210 -12.79 2.13 8.22
CA TYR A 210 -13.36 1.26 7.20
C TYR A 210 -13.26 -0.22 7.62
N PHE A 211 -14.12 -0.64 8.55
CA PHE A 211 -14.20 -2.02 9.04
C PHE A 211 -14.79 -3.01 8.03
N HIS A 212 -14.59 -4.31 8.24
CA HIS A 212 -15.25 -5.36 7.46
C HIS A 212 -15.83 -6.46 8.37
N SER A 213 -16.69 -7.29 7.80
CA SER A 213 -17.22 -8.51 8.43
C SER A 213 -16.33 -9.72 8.12
N GLU A 214 -16.71 -10.89 8.63
CA GLU A 214 -16.09 -12.18 8.30
C GLU A 214 -16.45 -12.65 6.89
N ASN A 215 -17.49 -12.08 6.27
CA ASN A 215 -17.91 -12.35 4.89
C ASN A 215 -17.13 -11.50 3.85
N LEU A 216 -15.99 -10.94 4.24
CA LEU A 216 -15.08 -10.26 3.33
C LEU A 216 -14.52 -11.26 2.29
N HIS A 217 -14.56 -10.85 1.03
CA HIS A 217 -13.88 -11.50 -0.08
C HIS A 217 -12.96 -10.48 -0.75
N VAL A 218 -11.69 -10.84 -0.92
CA VAL A 218 -10.69 -9.95 -1.52
C VAL A 218 -10.11 -10.61 -2.76
N VAL A 219 -10.11 -9.88 -3.87
CA VAL A 219 -9.46 -10.29 -5.11
C VAL A 219 -8.33 -9.31 -5.42
N GLU A 220 -7.11 -9.83 -5.43
CA GLU A 220 -5.91 -9.08 -5.80
C GLU A 220 -5.40 -9.52 -7.17
N LYS A 221 -4.84 -8.57 -7.92
CA LYS A 221 -4.22 -8.81 -9.22
C LYS A 221 -2.82 -8.21 -9.25
N PHE A 222 -1.85 -9.06 -9.59
CA PHE A 222 -0.45 -8.69 -9.70
C PHE A 222 0.03 -8.84 -11.13
N THR A 223 0.55 -7.76 -11.70
CA THR A 223 1.12 -7.74 -13.06
C THR A 223 2.53 -7.15 -13.01
N ARG A 224 3.51 -7.88 -13.56
CA ARG A 224 4.92 -7.44 -13.60
C ARG A 224 5.33 -6.99 -15.00
N ASN A 225 5.89 -5.79 -15.09
CA ASN A 225 6.54 -5.25 -16.28
C ASN A 225 7.97 -4.82 -15.94
N GLY A 226 8.96 -5.63 -16.33
CA GLY A 226 10.37 -5.43 -16.01
C GLY A 226 10.59 -5.35 -14.50
N ASN A 227 10.98 -4.17 -14.04
CA ASN A 227 11.26 -3.87 -12.63
C ASN A 227 10.08 -3.19 -11.91
N THR A 228 8.88 -3.37 -12.46
CA THR A 228 7.66 -2.71 -11.99
C THR A 228 6.61 -3.78 -11.68
N LEU A 229 6.06 -3.75 -10.47
CA LEU A 229 4.95 -4.60 -10.07
C LEU A 229 3.74 -3.71 -9.83
N THR A 230 2.66 -3.96 -10.56
CA THR A 230 1.38 -3.30 -10.36
C THR A 230 0.47 -4.23 -9.57
N TRP A 231 -0.08 -3.70 -8.48
CA TRP A 231 -1.05 -4.35 -7.61
C TRP A 231 -2.40 -3.64 -7.74
N GLN A 232 -3.44 -4.42 -7.95
CA GLN A 232 -4.83 -3.97 -7.94
C GLN A 232 -5.59 -4.83 -6.97
N VAL A 233 -6.56 -4.25 -6.27
CA VAL A 233 -7.37 -4.99 -5.31
C VAL A 233 -8.82 -4.53 -5.36
N THR A 234 -9.70 -5.51 -5.21
CA THR A 234 -11.14 -5.32 -5.04
C THR A 234 -11.56 -6.03 -3.76
N SER A 235 -12.31 -5.33 -2.92
CA SER A 235 -12.89 -5.87 -1.69
C SER A 235 -14.41 -5.93 -1.81
N GLU A 236 -14.97 -7.09 -1.57
CA GLU A 236 -16.40 -7.34 -1.56
C GLU A 236 -16.80 -7.78 -0.16
N ASP A 237 -17.79 -7.11 0.42
CA ASP A 237 -18.36 -7.53 1.69
C ASP A 237 -19.87 -7.23 1.62
N PRO A 238 -20.69 -8.25 1.29
CA PRO A 238 -22.11 -8.06 1.10
C PRO A 238 -22.85 -7.75 2.40
N ASP A 239 -22.24 -7.90 3.58
CA ASP A 239 -22.88 -7.59 4.85
C ASP A 239 -22.82 -6.10 5.14
N VAL A 240 -21.68 -5.45 4.88
CA VAL A 240 -21.44 -4.05 5.28
C VAL A 240 -21.34 -3.07 4.11
N LEU A 241 -20.88 -3.50 2.94
CA LEU A 241 -20.69 -2.64 1.76
C LEU A 241 -21.93 -2.65 0.84
N LEU A 242 -22.17 -1.54 0.14
CA LEU A 242 -23.22 -1.40 -0.89
C LEU A 242 -22.78 -1.95 -2.24
N LYS A 243 -21.48 -1.96 -2.51
CA LYS A 243 -20.88 -2.43 -3.75
C LYS A 243 -19.42 -2.79 -3.50
N PRO A 244 -18.81 -3.62 -4.36
CA PRO A 244 -17.37 -3.86 -4.35
C PRO A 244 -16.58 -2.54 -4.29
N TRP A 245 -15.59 -2.49 -3.41
CA TRP A 245 -14.66 -1.37 -3.31
C TRP A 245 -13.38 -1.68 -4.09
N VAL A 246 -13.17 -0.95 -5.18
CA VAL A 246 -11.99 -1.11 -6.05
C VAL A 246 -10.98 -0.02 -5.73
N TRP A 247 -9.76 -0.42 -5.40
CA TRP A 247 -8.68 0.52 -5.12
C TRP A 247 -8.05 1.05 -6.41
N GLU A 248 -7.44 2.23 -6.31
CA GLU A 248 -6.56 2.69 -7.38
C GLU A 248 -5.34 1.76 -7.47
N PRO A 249 -4.93 1.34 -8.68
CA PRO A 249 -3.76 0.50 -8.86
C PRO A 249 -2.52 1.13 -8.23
N ARG A 250 -1.81 0.38 -7.38
CA ARG A 250 -0.52 0.82 -6.83
C ARG A 250 0.61 0.15 -7.59
N THR A 251 1.73 0.86 -7.70
CA THR A 251 2.91 0.36 -8.39
C THR A 251 4.11 0.46 -7.48
N VAL A 252 4.84 -0.64 -7.35
CA VAL A 252 6.11 -0.73 -6.61
C VAL A 252 7.24 -1.11 -7.56
N ARG A 253 8.48 -0.73 -7.21
CA ARG A 253 9.66 -1.05 -8.04
C ARG A 253 10.53 -2.09 -7.37
N LEU A 254 11.19 -2.87 -8.21
CA LEU A 254 12.21 -3.82 -7.77
C LEU A 254 13.42 -3.05 -7.25
N ASN A 255 13.95 -3.43 -6.09
CA ASN A 255 15.26 -3.01 -5.62
C ASN A 255 16.34 -3.86 -6.34
N PRO A 256 17.21 -3.26 -7.16
CA PRO A 256 18.21 -4.00 -7.91
C PRO A 256 19.48 -4.31 -7.11
N ASP A 257 19.65 -3.77 -5.89
CA ASP A 257 20.84 -4.01 -5.07
C ASP A 257 20.85 -5.44 -4.53
N PRO A 258 21.83 -6.29 -4.92
CA PRO A 258 21.93 -7.66 -4.45
C PRO A 258 22.27 -7.77 -2.94
N LYS A 259 22.68 -6.67 -2.30
CA LYS A 259 22.94 -6.60 -0.85
C LYS A 259 21.74 -6.08 -0.06
N ALA A 260 20.68 -5.64 -0.73
CA ALA A 260 19.50 -5.16 -0.04
C ALA A 260 18.83 -6.32 0.70
N VAL A 261 18.45 -6.05 1.94
CA VAL A 261 17.74 -6.99 2.81
C VAL A 261 16.44 -6.36 3.24
N LEU A 262 15.43 -7.20 3.47
CA LEU A 262 14.21 -6.78 4.14
C LEU A 262 14.54 -6.62 5.64
N PRO A 263 14.51 -5.40 6.20
CA PRO A 263 14.83 -5.22 7.61
C PRO A 263 13.75 -5.86 8.49
N GLU A 264 14.17 -6.38 9.64
CA GLU A 264 13.25 -6.79 10.69
C GLU A 264 12.51 -5.57 11.25
N SER A 265 11.23 -5.75 11.58
CA SER A 265 10.45 -4.71 12.23
C SER A 265 10.97 -4.40 13.62
N LEU A 266 10.93 -3.12 13.99
CA LEU A 266 11.16 -2.72 15.37
C LEU A 266 10.07 -3.30 16.28
N PRO A 267 10.37 -3.54 17.57
CA PRO A 267 9.36 -4.00 18.51
C PRO A 267 8.17 -3.04 18.52
N CYS A 268 6.98 -3.57 18.25
CA CYS A 268 5.75 -2.81 18.45
C CYS A 268 5.44 -2.78 19.95
N SER A 269 5.49 -1.59 20.53
CA SER A 269 5.12 -1.35 21.92
C SER A 269 4.15 -0.21 21.91
N GLU A 270 2.87 -0.49 22.15
CA GLU A 270 1.91 0.60 22.22
C GLU A 270 2.16 1.44 23.48
N ARG A 271 2.50 2.71 23.27
CA ARG A 271 2.79 3.71 24.30
C ARG A 271 2.06 5.01 24.03
N ASP A 272 1.49 5.17 22.84
CA ASP A 272 0.96 6.43 22.39
C ASP A 272 -0.43 6.70 22.98
N HIS A 273 -1.18 5.64 23.34
CA HIS A 273 -2.50 5.75 23.98
C HIS A 273 -2.56 6.65 25.20
N LEU A 274 -1.51 6.66 26.03
CA LEU A 274 -1.48 7.52 27.22
C LEU A 274 -1.08 8.97 26.92
N HIS A 275 -0.65 9.27 25.71
CA HIS A 275 -0.05 10.54 25.31
C HIS A 275 -0.81 11.25 24.17
N TYR A 276 -2.00 10.77 23.79
CA TYR A 276 -2.80 11.41 22.75
C TYR A 276 -3.16 12.86 23.10
N ALA A 277 -2.66 13.81 22.29
CA ALA A 277 -2.99 15.22 22.41
C ALA A 277 -4.30 15.60 21.71
N THR A 278 -4.73 14.82 20.71
CA THR A 278 -5.97 15.04 19.96
C THR A 278 -6.66 13.71 19.59
N LYS A 279 -7.92 13.79 19.15
CA LYS A 279 -8.66 12.68 18.53
C LYS A 279 -8.48 12.60 17.02
N GLU A 280 -7.64 13.46 16.45
CA GLU A 280 -7.35 13.45 15.02
C GLU A 280 -6.27 12.38 14.77
N HIS A 281 -6.44 11.58 13.72
CA HIS A 281 -5.60 10.40 13.49
C HIS A 281 -4.14 10.76 13.25
N HIS A 282 -3.22 10.06 13.93
CA HIS A 282 -1.79 10.00 13.62
C HIS A 282 -1.51 9.15 12.35
#